data_AF-A0AAD5ZLV8-F1
#
_entry.id   AF-A0AAD5ZLV8-F1
#
_cell.length_a   1.000
_cell.length_b   1.000
_cell.length_c   1.000
_cell.angle_alpha   90.00
_cell.angle_beta   90.00
_cell.angle_gamma   90.00
#
_symmetry.space_group_name_H-M   'P 1'
#
loop_
_entity.id
_entity.type
_entity.pdbx_description
1 polymer ?
#
loop_
_entity_poly.entity_id
_entity_poly.type
_entity_poly.pdbx_seq_one_letter_code
_entity_poly.pdbx_strand_id
1 'polypeptide(L)'
;MAFVLSEKSEFYQRRSSKNVSLFVSYFTSAYVTKWKEFFPNYDLKELPYFDGRAVCYPKAKVLRDYLAWRQVDCHINNQYNTCFWMLVKSGKTKREAQLLLKGTQTKEKNEILLQQFGINYDELPEMFKKGSCVFRNKVEEIVKVDESGNPVKRRRNIVTIDHVDIIGPKFWDEHPYILHEDCSMGNSKYEYVKNFEADDRLPPSNWIVVRIHGCDFHSFSSIHEFEKPNDSNAASLMNSCASSLLEKFPEIVFAYGVSDEYSFVLSEESEFCERQASEIVSSFVSYFGSAYVMKWKEFLPDKDLKEVPYFKGRAVCCPKAKIVRDYLACRQFDCHVNNQYNTCFWMLIKSGKTETEAQLCLKDTQEKEKNEMLFQQFGINYDKLPEMFKKGSCVFRNKVEEIVKLDEGGNPVKMSYEIVTVDHVDIIGPRFWDEHPYILHED
;
A
#
# COMPACT_ATOMS: atom_id res chain seq x y z
N MET A 1 5.54 6.33 11.24
CA MET A 1 5.08 7.74 11.05
C MET A 1 3.67 7.86 11.64
N ALA A 2 3.22 9.04 12.09
CA ALA A 2 1.85 9.23 12.58
C ALA A 2 1.15 10.29 11.74
N PHE A 3 0.01 9.94 11.14
CA PHE A 3 -0.87 10.87 10.42
C PHE A 3 -2.04 11.22 11.31
N VAL A 4 -2.23 12.52 11.55
CA VAL A 4 -3.30 13.03 12.41
C VAL A 4 -4.44 13.56 11.55
N LEU A 5 -5.64 13.05 11.78
CA LEU A 5 -6.87 13.58 11.21
C LEU A 5 -7.55 14.49 12.22
N SER A 6 -8.05 15.64 11.74
CA SER A 6 -8.86 16.54 12.57
C SER A 6 -10.07 15.81 13.12
N GLU A 7 -10.48 16.13 14.34
CA GLU A 7 -11.70 15.62 14.96
C GLU A 7 -12.95 15.85 14.09
N LYS A 8 -12.97 16.94 13.31
CA LYS A 8 -14.08 17.30 12.40
C LYS A 8 -13.96 16.68 11.00
N SER A 9 -12.97 15.80 10.78
CA SER A 9 -12.75 15.20 9.47
C SER A 9 -13.80 14.14 9.15
N GLU A 10 -14.47 14.31 8.01
CA GLU A 10 -15.37 13.30 7.42
C GLU A 10 -14.68 12.47 6.32
N PHE A 11 -13.34 12.51 6.28
CA PHE A 11 -12.55 11.84 5.24
C PHE A 11 -12.85 10.34 5.20
N TYR A 12 -13.34 9.87 4.04
CA TYR A 12 -13.89 8.53 3.80
C TYR A 12 -14.89 8.03 4.85
N GLN A 13 -15.70 8.93 5.43
CA GLN A 13 -16.65 8.63 6.51
C GLN A 13 -15.94 8.00 7.73
N ARG A 14 -14.68 8.42 7.97
CA ARG A 14 -13.83 7.96 9.09
C ARG A 14 -13.60 6.45 9.15
N ARG A 15 -13.77 5.73 8.04
CA ARG A 15 -13.49 4.29 7.97
C ARG A 15 -12.00 4.02 8.10
N SER A 16 -11.59 3.48 9.25
CA SER A 16 -10.20 3.19 9.61
C SER A 16 -9.48 2.40 8.52
N SER A 17 -10.04 1.28 8.08
CA SER A 17 -9.44 0.40 7.07
C SER A 17 -9.16 1.11 5.73
N LYS A 18 -10.05 2.01 5.30
CA LYS A 18 -9.85 2.80 4.07
C LYS A 18 -8.77 3.87 4.25
N ASN A 19 -8.80 4.58 5.37
CA ASN A 19 -7.84 5.66 5.64
C ASN A 19 -6.42 5.12 5.80
N VAL A 20 -6.26 4.05 6.57
CA VAL A 20 -4.96 3.39 6.80
C VAL A 20 -4.38 2.89 5.49
N SER A 21 -5.13 2.09 4.73
CA SER A 21 -4.64 1.54 3.46
C SER A 21 -4.23 2.64 2.47
N LEU A 22 -5.03 3.71 2.36
CA LEU A 22 -4.74 4.83 1.48
C LEU A 22 -3.47 5.59 1.88
N PHE A 23 -3.32 5.97 3.16
CA PHE A 23 -2.15 6.72 3.60
C PHE A 23 -0.86 5.92 3.45
N VAL A 24 -0.90 4.65 3.84
CA VAL A 24 0.27 3.78 3.77
C VAL A 24 0.63 3.52 2.30
N SER A 25 -0.33 3.20 1.43
CA SER A 25 -0.06 2.98 0.01
C SER A 25 0.54 4.22 -0.66
N TYR A 26 -0.09 5.40 -0.46
CA TYR A 26 0.42 6.64 -1.04
C TYR A 26 1.82 7.00 -0.51
N PHE A 27 2.04 6.88 0.80
CA PHE A 27 3.35 7.12 1.40
C PHE A 27 4.43 6.22 0.80
N THR A 28 4.12 4.94 0.61
CA THR A 28 5.06 3.96 0.06
C THR A 28 5.42 4.28 -1.38
N SER A 29 4.42 4.49 -2.24
CA SER A 29 4.65 4.85 -3.64
C SER A 29 5.43 6.16 -3.75
N ALA A 30 5.09 7.18 -2.95
CA ALA A 30 5.82 8.44 -2.93
C ALA A 30 7.28 8.27 -2.46
N TYR A 31 7.53 7.42 -1.47
CA TYR A 31 8.88 7.08 -1.00
C TYR A 31 9.72 6.48 -2.13
N VAL A 32 9.17 5.51 -2.85
CA VAL A 32 9.84 4.86 -3.99
C VAL A 32 10.08 5.83 -5.13
N THR A 33 9.07 6.63 -5.52
CA THR A 33 9.22 7.65 -6.57
C THR A 33 10.33 8.65 -6.23
N LYS A 34 10.45 9.03 -4.97
CA LYS A 34 11.46 9.98 -4.49
C LYS A 34 12.83 9.36 -4.25
N TRP A 35 13.00 8.04 -4.35
CA TRP A 35 14.26 7.38 -3.98
C TRP A 35 15.48 7.97 -4.70
N LYS A 36 15.39 8.16 -6.01
CA LYS A 36 16.49 8.71 -6.83
C LYS A 36 16.76 10.20 -6.60
N GLU A 37 15.79 10.96 -6.07
CA GLU A 37 15.97 12.36 -5.65
C GLU A 37 16.96 12.45 -4.49
N PHE A 38 16.89 11.51 -3.54
CA PHE A 38 17.73 11.50 -2.34
C PHE A 38 18.96 10.59 -2.45
N PHE A 39 18.89 9.53 -3.26
CA PHE A 39 19.95 8.53 -3.43
C PHE A 39 20.28 8.30 -4.90
N PRO A 40 20.84 9.29 -5.62
CA PRO A 40 21.04 9.21 -7.08
C PRO A 40 21.93 8.03 -7.49
N ASN A 41 22.93 7.71 -6.68
CA ASN A 41 23.93 6.67 -6.95
C ASN A 41 23.55 5.28 -6.41
N TYR A 42 22.39 5.12 -5.76
CA TYR A 42 21.96 3.85 -5.20
C TYR A 42 20.66 3.40 -5.83
N ASP A 43 20.63 2.15 -6.29
CA ASP A 43 19.38 1.51 -6.71
C ASP A 43 18.65 0.96 -5.49
N LEU A 44 17.33 1.09 -5.51
CA LEU A 44 16.47 0.48 -4.53
C LEU A 44 16.40 -1.02 -4.84
N LYS A 45 17.06 -1.84 -4.01
CA LYS A 45 17.25 -3.27 -4.29
C LYS A 45 16.09 -4.15 -3.87
N GLU A 46 15.32 -3.73 -2.88
CA GLU A 46 14.17 -4.46 -2.36
C GLU A 46 12.96 -3.54 -2.37
N LEU A 47 11.77 -4.12 -2.49
CA LEU A 47 10.49 -3.41 -2.44
C LEU A 47 10.19 -2.98 -0.99
N PRO A 48 10.33 -1.68 -0.64
CA PRO A 48 9.91 -1.22 0.67
C PRO A 48 8.40 -1.32 0.79
N TYR A 49 7.94 -1.71 1.96
CA TYR A 49 6.54 -1.58 2.32
C TYR A 49 6.43 -1.25 3.80
N PHE A 50 5.30 -0.68 4.17
CA PHE A 50 4.96 -0.22 5.49
C PHE A 50 3.59 -0.81 5.85
N ASP A 51 3.40 -1.14 7.11
CA ASP A 51 2.08 -1.39 7.68
C ASP A 51 1.55 -0.13 8.35
N GLY A 52 0.29 -0.19 8.79
CA GLY A 52 -0.29 0.85 9.60
C GLY A 52 -1.56 0.41 10.31
N ARG A 53 -1.93 1.21 11.30
CA ARG A 53 -3.15 1.06 12.09
C ARG A 53 -3.76 2.42 12.41
N ALA A 54 -5.06 2.45 12.67
CA ALA A 54 -5.76 3.65 13.11
C ALA A 54 -6.01 3.58 14.61
N VAL A 55 -5.68 4.66 15.32
CA VAL A 55 -5.94 4.79 16.75
C VAL A 55 -6.81 6.01 16.99
N CYS A 56 -7.93 5.82 17.70
CA CYS A 56 -8.89 6.88 17.98
C CYS A 56 -8.63 7.46 19.38
N TYR A 57 -7.99 8.62 19.43
CA TYR A 57 -7.78 9.34 20.68
C TYR A 57 -8.97 10.26 20.99
N PRO A 58 -9.54 10.20 22.21
CA PRO A 58 -10.80 10.87 22.53
C PRO A 58 -10.69 12.38 22.74
N LYS A 59 -9.48 12.91 22.99
CA LYS A 59 -9.23 14.33 23.27
C LYS A 59 -7.88 14.76 22.70
N ALA A 60 -7.75 16.04 22.33
CA ALA A 60 -6.50 16.59 21.82
C ALA A 60 -5.33 16.39 22.80
N LYS A 61 -5.59 16.47 24.11
CA LYS A 61 -4.59 16.18 25.14
C LYS A 61 -4.00 14.77 25.01
N VAL A 62 -4.84 13.75 24.90
CA VAL A 62 -4.39 12.35 24.79
C VAL A 62 -3.61 12.12 23.49
N LEU A 63 -4.03 12.78 22.41
CA LEU A 63 -3.28 12.76 21.15
C LEU A 63 -1.91 13.46 21.29
N ARG A 64 -1.81 14.57 22.02
CA ARG A 64 -0.51 15.21 22.31
C ARG A 64 0.39 14.30 23.15
N ASP A 65 -0.17 13.62 24.14
CA ASP A 65 0.55 12.63 24.95
C ASP A 65 1.08 11.48 24.07
N TYR A 66 0.31 11.03 23.07
CA TYR A 66 0.78 10.06 22.08
C TYR A 66 1.91 10.62 21.19
N LEU A 67 1.79 11.85 20.69
CA LEU A 67 2.83 12.45 19.86
C LEU A 67 4.13 12.70 20.64
N ALA A 68 4.01 13.15 21.90
CA ALA A 68 5.13 13.28 22.83
C ALA A 68 5.80 11.93 23.08
N TRP A 69 5.03 10.87 23.31
CA TRP A 69 5.55 9.51 23.41
C TRP A 69 6.35 9.09 22.19
N ARG A 70 5.85 9.36 20.97
CA ARG A 70 6.56 9.05 19.72
C ARG A 70 7.89 9.80 19.60
N GLN A 71 7.97 11.05 20.07
CA GLN A 71 9.22 11.81 20.08
C GLN A 71 10.21 11.30 21.14
N VAL A 72 9.72 10.93 22.33
CA VAL A 72 10.55 10.29 23.38
C VAL A 72 11.11 8.95 22.86
N ASP A 73 10.28 8.11 22.24
CA ASP A 73 10.71 6.87 21.61
C ASP A 73 11.77 7.11 20.53
N CYS A 74 11.61 8.16 19.71
CA CYS A 74 12.60 8.54 18.71
C CYS A 74 13.96 8.84 19.35
N HIS A 75 13.97 9.66 20.42
CA HIS A 75 15.18 10.01 21.15
C HIS A 75 15.87 8.78 21.76
N ILE A 76 15.11 7.95 22.49
CA ILE A 76 15.65 6.75 23.16
C ILE A 76 16.24 5.78 22.13
N ASN A 77 15.50 5.50 21.06
CA ASN A 77 15.93 4.59 20.01
C ASN A 77 17.15 5.12 19.26
N ASN A 78 17.21 6.41 18.95
CA ASN A 78 18.36 7.01 18.27
C ASN A 78 19.62 6.96 19.14
N GLN A 79 19.52 7.28 20.44
CA GLN A 79 20.64 7.20 21.37
C GLN A 79 21.19 5.78 21.47
N TYR A 80 20.31 4.79 21.67
CA TYR A 80 20.68 3.38 21.72
C TYR A 80 21.33 2.93 20.40
N ASN A 81 20.71 3.23 19.26
CA ASN A 81 21.20 2.82 17.94
C ASN A 81 22.55 3.48 17.60
N THR A 82 22.75 4.73 17.97
CA THR A 82 24.03 5.43 17.79
C THR A 82 25.13 4.70 18.55
N CYS A 83 24.90 4.39 19.84
CA CYS A 83 25.87 3.62 20.63
C CYS A 83 26.12 2.24 20.01
N PHE A 84 25.05 1.53 19.67
CA PHE A 84 25.09 0.18 19.15
C PHE A 84 25.93 0.09 17.87
N TRP A 85 25.67 0.97 16.90
CA TRP A 85 26.38 0.95 15.63
C TRP A 85 27.82 1.46 15.74
N MET A 86 28.11 2.38 16.66
CA MET A 86 29.50 2.78 16.91
C MET A 86 30.31 1.65 17.55
N LEU A 87 29.73 0.91 18.49
CA LEU A 87 30.33 -0.30 19.06
C LEU A 87 30.59 -1.36 17.97
N VAL A 88 29.63 -1.60 17.08
CA VAL A 88 29.82 -2.53 15.96
C VAL A 88 30.92 -2.05 15.00
N LYS A 89 30.95 -0.75 14.66
CA LYS A 89 32.00 -0.16 13.82
C LYS A 89 33.39 -0.22 14.46
N SER A 90 33.46 -0.24 15.80
CA SER A 90 34.72 -0.40 16.54
C SER A 90 35.28 -1.84 16.53
N GLY A 91 34.60 -2.77 15.86
CA GLY A 91 35.02 -4.17 15.73
C GLY A 91 34.28 -5.15 16.64
N LYS A 92 33.32 -4.69 17.46
CA LYS A 92 32.47 -5.60 18.25
C LYS A 92 31.44 -6.29 17.38
N THR A 93 31.10 -7.52 17.73
CA THR A 93 29.95 -8.21 17.14
C THR A 93 28.63 -7.57 17.60
N LYS A 94 27.55 -7.78 16.82
CA LYS A 94 26.20 -7.33 17.18
C LYS A 94 25.77 -7.83 18.57
N ARG A 95 26.13 -9.07 18.92
CA ARG A 95 25.80 -9.68 20.21
C ARG A 95 26.55 -9.02 21.37
N GLU A 96 27.84 -8.74 21.20
CA GLU A 96 28.64 -8.06 22.22
C GLU A 96 28.14 -6.63 22.44
N ALA A 97 27.82 -5.90 21.36
CA ALA A 97 27.27 -4.55 21.47
C ALA A 97 25.93 -4.54 22.21
N GLN A 98 25.03 -5.49 21.91
CA GLN A 98 23.77 -5.68 22.64
C GLN A 98 23.99 -5.97 24.13
N LEU A 99 24.91 -6.87 24.47
CA LEU A 99 25.19 -7.23 25.88
C LEU A 99 25.76 -6.04 26.66
N LEU A 100 26.66 -5.25 26.05
CA LEU A 100 27.25 -4.08 26.68
C LEU A 100 26.21 -2.99 26.94
N LEU A 101 25.27 -2.79 26.01
CA LEU A 101 24.21 -1.80 26.16
C LEU A 101 23.02 -2.27 27.01
N LYS A 102 22.94 -3.56 27.33
CA LYS A 102 21.83 -4.13 28.10
C LYS A 102 21.79 -3.51 29.51
N GLY A 103 20.64 -2.94 29.86
CA GLY A 103 20.42 -2.33 31.17
C GLY A 103 21.04 -0.95 31.35
N THR A 104 21.73 -0.42 30.34
CA THR A 104 22.36 0.90 30.44
C THR A 104 21.33 2.02 30.50
N GLN A 105 21.62 3.06 31.28
CA GLN A 105 20.84 4.30 31.36
C GLN A 105 21.28 5.31 30.30
N THR A 106 20.53 6.42 30.17
CA THR A 106 20.83 7.51 29.22
C THR A 106 22.23 8.11 29.45
N LYS A 107 22.61 8.32 30.72
CA LYS A 107 23.91 8.92 31.07
C LYS A 107 25.07 8.02 30.67
N GLU A 108 24.98 6.72 30.97
CA GLU A 108 26.02 5.74 30.62
C GLU A 108 26.21 5.64 29.10
N LYS A 109 25.12 5.69 28.32
CA LYS A 109 25.19 5.75 26.85
C LYS A 109 25.91 7.00 26.35
N ASN A 110 25.63 8.17 26.93
CA ASN A 110 26.34 9.40 26.59
C ASN A 110 27.82 9.33 26.95
N GLU A 111 28.17 8.73 28.10
CA GLU A 111 29.56 8.50 28.48
C GLU A 111 30.28 7.56 27.51
N ILE A 112 29.64 6.47 27.07
CA ILE A 112 30.19 5.57 26.03
C ILE A 112 30.45 6.35 24.73
N LEU A 113 29.46 7.12 24.25
CA LEU A 113 29.60 7.90 23.02
C LEU A 113 30.73 8.93 23.10
N LEU A 114 30.80 9.66 24.21
CA LEU A 114 31.78 10.72 24.37
C LEU A 114 33.19 10.15 24.59
N GLN A 115 33.36 9.21 25.53
CA GLN A 115 34.68 8.73 25.93
C GLN A 115 35.31 7.80 24.89
N GLN A 116 34.52 6.92 24.25
CA GLN A 116 35.07 5.94 23.30
C GLN A 116 35.09 6.46 21.86
N PHE A 117 34.14 7.33 21.50
CA PHE A 117 33.95 7.74 20.12
C PHE A 117 34.05 9.26 19.91
N GLY A 118 34.22 10.06 20.97
CA GLY A 118 34.28 11.52 20.87
C GLY A 118 32.96 12.15 20.39
N ILE A 119 31.83 11.44 20.51
CA ILE A 119 30.54 11.91 20.03
C ILE A 119 29.75 12.51 21.20
N ASN A 120 29.48 13.82 21.12
CA ASN A 120 28.48 14.45 21.96
C ASN A 120 27.08 14.24 21.35
N TYR A 121 26.25 13.41 22.00
CA TYR A 121 24.90 13.10 21.51
C TYR A 121 24.03 14.36 21.36
N ASP A 122 24.19 15.34 22.25
CA ASP A 122 23.39 16.57 22.23
C ASP A 122 23.73 17.48 21.05
N GLU A 123 24.89 17.29 20.42
CA GLU A 123 25.30 18.03 19.21
C GLU A 123 24.86 17.35 17.91
N LEU A 124 24.26 16.15 17.98
CA LEU A 124 23.72 15.51 16.79
C LEU A 124 22.56 16.33 16.21
N PRO A 125 22.35 16.30 14.87
CA PRO A 125 21.25 17.00 14.22
C PRO A 125 19.89 16.69 14.85
N GLU A 126 19.07 17.72 15.02
CA GLU A 126 17.76 17.62 15.68
C GLU A 126 16.85 16.58 15.03
N MET A 127 16.95 16.38 13.71
CA MET A 127 16.17 15.35 12.99
C MET A 127 16.37 13.94 13.54
N PHE A 128 17.56 13.62 14.07
CA PHE A 128 17.84 12.31 14.65
C PHE A 128 17.35 12.19 16.10
N LYS A 129 17.37 13.30 16.84
CA LYS A 129 16.98 13.32 18.25
C LYS A 129 15.48 13.50 18.46
N LYS A 130 14.82 14.25 17.58
CA LYS A 130 13.42 14.70 17.70
C LYS A 130 12.50 14.13 16.61
N GLY A 131 13.06 13.55 15.55
CA GLY A 131 12.32 13.12 14.39
C GLY A 131 11.89 14.29 13.49
N SER A 132 10.89 14.04 12.64
CA SER A 132 10.37 15.03 11.69
C SER A 132 8.88 15.25 11.92
N CYS A 133 8.48 16.51 12.01
CA CYS A 133 7.10 16.96 12.08
C CYS A 133 6.71 17.58 10.75
N VAL A 134 5.60 17.13 10.16
CA VAL A 134 5.04 17.71 8.94
C VAL A 134 3.67 18.28 9.26
N PHE A 135 3.52 19.59 9.11
CA PHE A 135 2.28 20.29 9.45
C PHE A 135 2.01 21.46 8.50
N ARG A 136 0.77 21.95 8.49
CA ARG A 136 0.37 23.12 7.70
C ARG A 136 0.59 24.38 8.53
N ASN A 137 1.69 25.08 8.30
CA ASN A 137 2.01 26.33 8.97
C ASN A 137 1.20 27.49 8.37
N LYS A 138 0.61 28.33 9.22
CA LYS A 138 -0.11 29.55 8.81
C LYS A 138 0.87 30.71 8.71
N VAL A 139 1.23 31.09 7.49
CA VAL A 139 2.10 32.23 7.23
C VAL A 139 1.32 33.40 6.62
N GLU A 140 1.74 34.62 6.96
CA GLU A 140 1.27 35.84 6.31
C GLU A 140 2.26 36.25 5.22
N GLU A 141 1.85 36.13 3.95
CA GLU A 141 2.64 36.60 2.81
C GLU A 141 2.11 37.93 2.30
N ILE A 142 3.02 38.85 1.95
CA ILE A 142 2.67 40.08 1.24
C ILE A 142 2.45 39.70 -0.23
N VAL A 143 1.20 39.77 -0.69
CA VAL A 143 0.83 39.33 -2.05
C VAL A 143 0.94 40.47 -3.05
N LYS A 144 0.66 41.70 -2.62
CA LYS A 144 0.81 42.92 -3.40
C LYS A 144 0.97 44.12 -2.47
N VAL A 145 1.47 45.21 -2.99
CA VAL A 145 1.44 46.52 -2.34
C VAL A 145 0.29 47.31 -2.96
N ASP A 146 -0.55 47.94 -2.15
CA ASP A 146 -1.64 48.78 -2.67
C ASP A 146 -1.09 50.09 -3.26
N GLU A 147 -1.96 50.86 -3.93
CA GLU A 147 -1.60 52.13 -4.56
C GLU A 147 -1.08 53.19 -3.55
N SER A 148 -1.28 52.95 -2.26
CA SER A 148 -0.83 53.80 -1.15
C SER A 148 0.48 53.32 -0.50
N GLY A 149 1.10 52.25 -1.02
CA GLY A 149 2.34 51.70 -0.48
C GLY A 149 2.17 50.72 0.68
N ASN A 150 0.94 50.33 1.05
CA ASN A 150 0.71 49.37 2.13
C ASN A 150 0.76 47.92 1.64
N PRO A 151 1.39 47.01 2.40
CA PRO A 151 1.44 45.60 2.05
C PRO A 151 0.08 44.91 2.27
N VAL A 152 -0.50 44.38 1.20
CA VAL A 152 -1.67 43.50 1.26
C VAL A 152 -1.22 42.10 1.62
N LYS A 153 -1.42 41.74 2.90
CA LYS A 153 -1.07 40.42 3.43
C LYS A 153 -2.20 39.42 3.20
N ARG A 154 -1.85 38.20 2.80
CA ARG A 154 -2.78 37.07 2.72
C ARG A 154 -2.26 35.92 3.57
N ARG A 155 -3.14 35.36 4.40
CA ARG A 155 -2.84 34.14 5.16
C ARG A 155 -2.89 32.93 4.23
N ARG A 156 -1.84 32.11 4.28
CA ARG A 156 -1.73 30.85 3.53
C ARG A 156 -1.26 29.73 4.46
N ASN A 157 -1.71 28.51 4.14
CA ASN A 157 -1.26 27.30 4.79
C ASN A 157 -0.15 26.67 3.95
N ILE A 158 1.09 26.68 4.45
CA ILE A 158 2.24 26.06 3.77
C ILE A 158 2.60 24.76 4.48
N VAL A 159 2.82 23.69 3.73
CA VAL A 159 3.31 22.43 4.29
C VAL A 159 4.77 22.65 4.71
N THR A 160 5.04 22.54 6.00
CA THR A 160 6.36 22.75 6.61
C THR A 160 6.84 21.44 7.20
N ILE A 161 8.12 21.13 6.98
CA ILE A 161 8.84 20.03 7.63
C ILE A 161 9.79 20.67 8.64
N ASP A 162 9.71 20.25 9.89
CA ASP A 162 10.55 20.78 10.97
C ASP A 162 10.98 19.68 11.96
N HIS A 163 12.01 19.97 12.77
CA HIS A 163 12.62 19.06 13.73
C HIS A 163 12.57 19.65 15.14
N VAL A 164 11.36 19.96 15.59
CA VAL A 164 11.07 20.75 16.80
C VAL A 164 10.65 19.88 17.98
N ASP A 165 10.78 20.44 19.18
CA ASP A 165 10.27 19.84 20.40
C ASP A 165 8.74 19.95 20.41
N ILE A 166 8.06 18.80 20.24
CA ILE A 166 6.60 18.69 20.33
C ILE A 166 6.13 18.14 21.68
N ILE A 167 7.07 17.90 22.61
CA ILE A 167 6.77 17.58 24.00
C ILE A 167 6.49 18.89 24.74
N GLY A 168 7.36 19.89 24.60
CA GLY A 168 7.21 21.18 25.26
C GLY A 168 5.98 21.99 24.80
N PRO A 169 5.49 22.95 25.61
CA PRO A 169 4.31 23.75 25.27
C PRO A 169 4.57 24.72 24.12
N LYS A 170 5.80 25.23 23.98
CA LYS A 170 6.19 26.26 23.01
C LYS A 170 5.69 25.99 21.60
N PHE A 171 5.92 24.80 21.06
CA PHE A 171 5.47 24.44 19.71
C PHE A 171 3.94 24.55 19.57
N TRP A 172 3.21 24.07 20.56
CA TRP A 172 1.74 24.07 20.52
C TRP A 172 1.16 25.47 20.75
N ASP A 173 1.80 26.29 21.57
CA ASP A 173 1.42 27.68 21.82
C ASP A 173 1.65 28.56 20.56
N GLU A 174 2.71 28.27 19.80
CA GLU A 174 2.99 28.91 18.51
C GLU A 174 2.06 28.41 17.39
N HIS A 175 1.50 27.20 17.53
CA HIS A 175 0.70 26.52 16.51
C HIS A 175 -0.67 26.02 17.04
N PRO A 176 -1.50 26.86 17.68
CA PRO A 176 -2.75 26.43 18.34
C PRO A 176 -3.80 25.88 17.37
N TYR A 177 -3.68 26.22 16.09
CA TYR A 177 -4.57 25.80 15.02
C TYR A 177 -4.35 24.36 14.53
N ILE A 178 -3.31 23.66 14.98
CA ILE A 178 -3.08 22.25 14.59
C ILE A 178 -4.13 21.34 15.23
N LEU A 179 -4.41 21.53 16.53
CA LEU A 179 -5.36 20.70 17.30
C LEU A 179 -6.60 21.43 17.82
N HIS A 180 -6.69 22.76 17.65
CA HIS A 180 -7.87 23.58 18.00
C HIS A 180 -8.30 23.55 19.49
N GLU A 181 -7.41 23.20 20.43
CA GLU A 181 -7.67 23.25 21.88
C GLU A 181 -6.41 23.67 22.67
N ASP A 182 -6.61 24.52 23.69
CA ASP A 182 -5.59 24.84 24.70
C ASP A 182 -5.46 23.66 25.68
N CYS A 183 -4.41 22.86 25.51
CA CYS A 183 -4.11 21.74 26.40
C CYS A 183 -2.89 22.06 27.27
N SER A 184 -3.07 22.10 28.60
CA SER A 184 -1.96 22.11 29.56
C SER A 184 -1.34 20.72 29.69
N MET A 185 -0.01 20.68 29.58
CA MET A 185 0.79 19.45 29.72
C MET A 185 0.80 18.98 31.17
N GLY A 186 0.70 17.67 31.38
CA GLY A 186 0.95 17.03 32.67
C GLY A 186 2.14 16.07 32.57
N ASN A 187 2.94 15.98 33.64
CA ASN A 187 3.99 14.97 33.75
C ASN A 187 3.36 13.59 33.99
N SER A 188 3.03 12.86 32.92
CA SER A 188 2.54 11.48 32.99
C SER A 188 3.41 10.54 32.16
N LYS A 189 3.48 9.27 32.60
CA LYS A 189 4.05 8.19 31.80
C LYS A 189 3.13 7.97 30.60
N TYR A 190 3.61 8.22 29.38
CA TYR A 190 2.75 8.20 28.19
C TYR A 190 2.27 6.80 27.75
N GLU A 191 2.76 5.72 28.36
CA GLU A 191 2.50 4.35 27.93
C GLU A 191 1.01 3.98 27.84
N TYR A 192 0.14 4.63 28.62
CA TYR A 192 -1.30 4.40 28.62
C TYR A 192 -1.98 4.70 27.26
N VAL A 193 -1.36 5.49 26.39
CA VAL A 193 -1.92 5.82 25.06
C VAL A 193 -2.04 4.59 24.15
N LYS A 194 -1.30 3.52 24.42
CA LYS A 194 -1.40 2.24 23.70
C LYS A 194 -2.73 1.53 23.95
N ASN A 195 -3.38 1.80 25.08
CA ASN A 195 -4.65 1.17 25.45
C ASN A 195 -5.85 1.63 24.58
N PHE A 196 -5.64 2.62 23.69
CA PHE A 196 -6.65 3.09 22.74
C PHE A 196 -6.61 2.35 21.40
N GLU A 197 -5.66 1.43 21.21
CA GLU A 197 -5.59 0.59 20.01
C GLU A 197 -6.80 -0.35 19.99
N ALA A 198 -7.56 -0.31 18.89
CA ALA A 198 -8.68 -1.21 18.68
C ALA A 198 -8.16 -2.56 18.18
N ASP A 199 -8.70 -3.65 18.72
CA ASP A 199 -8.46 -4.98 18.19
C ASP A 199 -9.34 -5.20 16.95
N ASP A 200 -8.70 -5.32 15.78
CA ASP A 200 -9.35 -5.60 14.50
C ASP A 200 -8.95 -6.97 13.92
N ARG A 201 -8.56 -7.91 14.78
CA ARG A 201 -8.25 -9.28 14.38
C ARG A 201 -9.44 -9.97 13.73
N LEU A 202 -9.17 -10.61 12.60
CA LEU A 202 -10.12 -11.42 11.86
C LEU A 202 -10.33 -12.76 12.55
N PRO A 203 -11.56 -13.31 12.56
CA PRO A 203 -11.86 -14.59 13.22
C PRO A 203 -10.97 -15.72 12.68
N PRO A 204 -10.52 -16.66 13.52
CA PRO A 204 -9.74 -17.82 13.11
C PRO A 204 -10.56 -18.75 12.20
N SER A 205 -9.88 -19.68 11.51
CA SER A 205 -10.52 -20.69 10.64
C SER A 205 -11.47 -20.08 9.60
N ASN A 206 -11.05 -18.94 9.05
CA ASN A 206 -11.73 -18.27 7.95
C ASN A 206 -10.70 -17.94 6.88
N TRP A 207 -11.01 -18.26 5.64
CA TRP A 207 -10.29 -17.75 4.49
C TRP A 207 -10.38 -16.22 4.48
N ILE A 208 -9.27 -15.55 4.16
CA ILE A 208 -9.26 -14.08 4.11
C ILE A 208 -9.10 -13.66 2.66
N VAL A 209 -10.04 -12.86 2.16
CA VAL A 209 -9.93 -12.22 0.86
C VAL A 209 -9.56 -10.75 1.05
N VAL A 210 -8.36 -10.37 0.64
CA VAL A 210 -7.89 -8.99 0.62
C VAL A 210 -8.06 -8.43 -0.79
N ARG A 211 -9.04 -7.54 -0.98
CA ARG A 211 -9.24 -6.84 -2.26
C ARG A 211 -8.61 -5.46 -2.21
N ILE A 212 -7.71 -5.18 -3.15
CA ILE A 212 -7.10 -3.87 -3.39
C ILE A 212 -7.66 -3.25 -4.66
N HIS A 213 -7.68 -1.92 -4.72
CA HIS A 213 -8.22 -1.16 -5.84
C HIS A 213 -7.42 0.15 -6.03
N GLY A 214 -7.07 0.48 -7.28
CA GLY A 214 -6.40 1.71 -7.66
C GLY A 214 -7.22 2.95 -7.32
N CYS A 215 -6.63 3.96 -6.69
CA CYS A 215 -7.33 5.20 -6.38
C CYS A 215 -7.25 6.16 -7.57
N ASP A 216 -8.40 6.77 -7.92
CA ASP A 216 -8.55 7.73 -9.02
C ASP A 216 -8.00 7.22 -10.37
N PHE A 217 -8.10 5.90 -10.60
CA PHE A 217 -7.44 5.24 -11.72
C PHE A 217 -7.98 5.63 -13.10
N HIS A 218 -9.21 6.16 -13.17
CA HIS A 218 -9.72 6.78 -14.39
C HIS A 218 -8.84 7.98 -14.81
N SER A 219 -8.60 8.92 -13.90
CA SER A 219 -7.71 10.07 -14.13
C SER A 219 -6.28 9.62 -14.38
N PHE A 220 -5.78 8.68 -13.56
CA PHE A 220 -4.45 8.11 -13.72
C PHE A 220 -4.24 7.52 -15.12
N SER A 221 -5.19 6.71 -15.61
CA SER A 221 -5.12 6.10 -16.94
C SER A 221 -5.14 7.12 -18.08
N SER A 222 -5.88 8.22 -17.92
CA SER A 222 -5.96 9.30 -18.91
C SER A 222 -4.68 10.11 -18.97
N ILE A 223 -4.10 10.48 -17.81
CA ILE A 223 -2.84 11.25 -17.72
C ILE A 223 -1.66 10.47 -18.32
N HIS A 224 -1.68 9.15 -18.17
CA HIS A 224 -0.66 8.25 -18.72
C HIS A 224 -1.05 7.68 -20.09
N GLU A 225 -2.17 8.11 -20.68
CA GLU A 225 -2.59 7.76 -22.04
C GLU A 225 -2.67 6.24 -22.26
N PHE A 226 -3.29 5.51 -21.32
CA PHE A 226 -3.51 4.07 -21.47
C PHE A 226 -4.41 3.77 -22.65
N GLU A 227 -4.12 2.68 -23.37
CA GLU A 227 -4.98 2.23 -24.45
C GLU A 227 -6.39 1.93 -23.95
N LYS A 228 -7.39 2.31 -24.76
CA LYS A 228 -8.80 2.05 -24.52
C LYS A 228 -9.36 1.11 -25.58
N PRO A 229 -10.15 0.09 -25.20
CA PRO A 229 -10.74 -0.14 -23.86
C PRO A 229 -9.78 -0.74 -22.83
N ASN A 230 -8.71 -1.41 -23.27
CA ASN A 230 -7.76 -2.09 -22.39
C ASN A 230 -6.33 -1.83 -22.84
N ASP A 231 -5.43 -1.72 -21.87
CA ASP A 231 -3.98 -1.59 -22.09
C ASP A 231 -3.30 -2.86 -21.57
N SER A 232 -2.72 -3.63 -22.48
CA SER A 232 -2.11 -4.93 -22.16
C SER A 232 -0.87 -4.80 -21.27
N ASN A 233 -0.09 -3.73 -21.43
CA ASN A 233 1.09 -3.48 -20.63
C ASN A 233 0.72 -3.03 -19.22
N ALA A 234 -0.30 -2.17 -19.08
CA ALA A 234 -0.82 -1.79 -17.78
C ALA A 234 -1.40 -2.99 -17.01
N ALA A 235 -2.14 -3.88 -17.69
CA ALA A 235 -2.64 -5.12 -17.10
C ALA A 235 -1.49 -6.07 -16.70
N SER A 236 -0.49 -6.21 -17.55
CA SER A 236 0.70 -7.04 -17.27
C SER A 236 1.52 -6.50 -16.09
N LEU A 237 1.60 -5.17 -15.93
CA LEU A 237 2.20 -4.54 -14.75
C LEU A 237 1.43 -4.91 -13.47
N MET A 238 0.10 -4.83 -13.48
CA MET A 238 -0.73 -5.26 -12.34
C MET A 238 -0.48 -6.74 -12.01
N ASN A 239 -0.40 -7.61 -13.02
CA ASN A 239 -0.12 -9.04 -12.85
C ASN A 239 1.27 -9.30 -12.27
N SER A 240 2.28 -8.56 -12.72
CA SER A 240 3.64 -8.65 -12.20
C SER A 240 3.74 -8.16 -10.75
N CYS A 241 2.95 -7.15 -10.37
CA CYS A 241 2.84 -6.71 -8.97
C CYS A 241 2.19 -7.78 -8.10
N ALA A 242 1.10 -8.38 -8.56
CA ALA A 242 0.41 -9.46 -7.85
C ALA A 242 1.30 -10.71 -7.69
N SER A 243 2.04 -11.07 -8.75
CA SER A 243 2.99 -12.19 -8.73
C SER A 243 4.07 -11.98 -7.66
N SER A 244 4.68 -10.80 -7.61
CA SER A 244 5.69 -10.51 -6.58
C SER A 244 5.16 -10.43 -5.16
N LEU A 245 3.87 -10.13 -4.99
CA LEU A 245 3.22 -10.17 -3.69
C LEU A 245 3.02 -11.64 -3.26
N LEU A 246 2.61 -12.50 -4.20
CA LEU A 246 2.46 -13.94 -3.98
C LEU A 246 3.83 -14.63 -3.73
N GLU A 247 4.91 -14.20 -4.42
CA GLU A 247 6.28 -14.66 -4.13
C GLU A 247 6.74 -14.25 -2.73
N LYS A 248 6.37 -13.05 -2.27
CA LYS A 248 6.80 -12.50 -0.98
C LYS A 248 6.05 -13.11 0.21
N PHE A 249 4.75 -13.39 0.05
CA PHE A 249 3.86 -13.84 1.12
C PHE A 249 3.32 -15.25 0.79
N PRO A 250 3.96 -16.31 1.32
CA PRO A 250 3.55 -17.70 1.12
C PRO A 250 2.08 -17.98 1.50
N GLU A 251 1.53 -17.18 2.42
CA GLU A 251 0.18 -17.33 2.96
C GLU A 251 -0.92 -17.06 1.93
N ILE A 252 -0.60 -16.36 0.85
CA ILE A 252 -1.53 -16.10 -0.26
C ILE A 252 -1.55 -17.31 -1.16
N VAL A 253 -2.67 -18.02 -1.24
CA VAL A 253 -2.81 -19.24 -2.04
C VAL A 253 -3.23 -18.95 -3.49
N PHE A 254 -3.94 -17.85 -3.70
CA PHE A 254 -4.53 -17.48 -4.99
C PHE A 254 -4.72 -15.98 -5.07
N ALA A 255 -4.61 -15.41 -6.26
CA ALA A 255 -5.04 -14.05 -6.53
C ALA A 255 -5.77 -13.94 -7.86
N TYR A 256 -6.73 -13.01 -7.94
CA TYR A 256 -7.49 -12.70 -9.14
C TYR A 256 -7.51 -11.20 -9.40
N GLY A 257 -7.16 -10.78 -10.61
CA GLY A 257 -7.09 -9.38 -11.02
C GLY A 257 -7.91 -9.06 -12.24
N VAL A 258 -8.50 -7.86 -12.24
CA VAL A 258 -9.23 -7.26 -13.36
C VAL A 258 -9.10 -5.75 -13.28
N SER A 259 -8.94 -5.06 -14.41
CA SER A 259 -8.83 -3.58 -14.45
C SER A 259 -7.74 -3.09 -13.48
N ASP A 260 -8.12 -2.25 -12.51
CA ASP A 260 -7.30 -1.61 -11.49
C ASP A 260 -7.48 -2.27 -10.11
N GLU A 261 -8.05 -3.49 -10.05
CA GLU A 261 -8.25 -4.24 -8.81
C GLU A 261 -7.61 -5.63 -8.83
N TYR A 262 -7.26 -6.09 -7.62
CA TYR A 262 -6.77 -7.44 -7.36
C TYR A 262 -7.37 -7.95 -6.05
N SER A 263 -7.72 -9.23 -6.01
CA SER A 263 -8.17 -9.95 -4.82
C SER A 263 -7.18 -11.04 -4.49
N PHE A 264 -6.65 -11.04 -3.27
CA PHE A 264 -5.71 -12.03 -2.76
C PHE A 264 -6.40 -12.89 -1.72
N VAL A 265 -6.31 -14.21 -1.87
CA VAL A 265 -6.89 -15.19 -0.96
C VAL A 265 -5.79 -15.75 -0.07
N LEU A 266 -5.94 -15.61 1.24
CA LEU A 266 -5.09 -16.25 2.23
C LEU A 266 -5.79 -17.50 2.77
N SER A 267 -4.97 -18.52 3.08
CA SER A 267 -5.43 -19.74 3.74
C SER A 267 -6.20 -19.46 5.03
N GLU A 268 -7.18 -20.29 5.35
CA GLU A 268 -7.92 -20.19 6.60
C GLU A 268 -7.06 -20.41 7.85
N GLU A 269 -5.93 -21.10 7.69
CA GLU A 269 -4.91 -21.36 8.71
C GLU A 269 -3.88 -20.22 8.84
N SER A 270 -3.96 -19.17 8.01
CA SER A 270 -2.98 -18.09 8.00
C SER A 270 -3.00 -17.29 9.31
N GLU A 271 -1.85 -17.19 9.98
CA GLU A 271 -1.63 -16.31 11.13
C GLU A 271 -0.88 -15.02 10.75
N PHE A 272 -0.86 -14.69 9.45
CA PHE A 272 -0.18 -13.51 8.95
C PHE A 272 -0.64 -12.23 9.67
N CYS A 273 0.31 -11.43 10.17
CA CYS A 273 0.06 -10.24 11.00
C CYS A 273 -0.86 -10.50 12.21
N GLU A 274 -0.80 -11.69 12.81
CA GLU A 274 -1.73 -12.10 13.89
C GLU A 274 -3.21 -11.93 13.51
N ARG A 275 -3.51 -12.00 12.21
CA ARG A 275 -4.83 -11.76 11.62
C ARG A 275 -5.37 -10.34 11.80
N GLN A 276 -4.55 -9.35 12.19
CA GLN A 276 -4.96 -7.94 12.31
C GLN A 276 -5.31 -7.36 10.93
N ALA A 277 -6.58 -7.04 10.71
CA ALA A 277 -7.06 -6.63 9.40
C ALA A 277 -6.34 -5.38 8.86
N SER A 278 -6.07 -4.40 9.72
CA SER A 278 -5.36 -3.17 9.35
C SER A 278 -3.93 -3.44 8.87
N GLU A 279 -3.19 -4.28 9.57
CA GLU A 279 -1.80 -4.64 9.22
C GLU A 279 -1.73 -5.47 7.93
N ILE A 280 -2.61 -6.46 7.77
CA ILE A 280 -2.68 -7.27 6.53
C ILE A 280 -2.96 -6.36 5.32
N VAL A 281 -4.05 -5.58 5.41
CA VAL A 281 -4.50 -4.76 4.27
C VAL A 281 -3.48 -3.69 3.94
N SER A 282 -2.91 -3.02 4.94
CA SER A 282 -1.90 -1.95 4.73
C SER A 282 -0.61 -2.49 4.13
N SER A 283 -0.12 -3.65 4.59
CA SER A 283 1.04 -4.32 4.03
C SER A 283 0.84 -4.64 2.54
N PHE A 284 -0.34 -5.14 2.17
CA PHE A 284 -0.63 -5.54 0.78
C PHE A 284 -0.67 -4.33 -0.15
N VAL A 285 -1.43 -3.28 0.19
CA VAL A 285 -1.51 -2.08 -0.66
C VAL A 285 -0.20 -1.29 -0.71
N SER A 286 0.61 -1.38 0.34
CA SER A 286 1.92 -0.76 0.41
C SER A 286 2.91 -1.47 -0.50
N TYR A 287 3.04 -2.79 -0.36
CA TYR A 287 3.91 -3.61 -1.19
C TYR A 287 3.51 -3.53 -2.67
N PHE A 288 2.22 -3.60 -2.95
CA PHE A 288 1.71 -3.46 -4.31
C PHE A 288 2.02 -2.09 -4.91
N GLY A 289 1.85 -1.01 -4.13
CA GLY A 289 2.22 0.35 -4.56
C GLY A 289 3.71 0.49 -4.89
N SER A 290 4.58 -0.05 -4.02
CA SER A 290 6.02 -0.11 -4.29
C SER A 290 6.35 -0.88 -5.56
N ALA A 291 5.77 -2.07 -5.73
CA ALA A 291 6.00 -2.92 -6.90
C ALA A 291 5.56 -2.22 -8.19
N TYR A 292 4.41 -1.55 -8.15
CA TYR A 292 3.87 -0.84 -9.29
C TYR A 292 4.78 0.30 -9.76
N VAL A 293 5.32 1.09 -8.83
CA VAL A 293 6.27 2.17 -9.16
C VAL A 293 7.60 1.61 -9.68
N MET A 294 8.18 0.62 -8.99
CA MET A 294 9.49 0.08 -9.37
C MET A 294 9.47 -0.65 -10.72
N LYS A 295 8.39 -1.36 -11.02
CA LYS A 295 8.22 -2.10 -12.28
C LYS A 295 7.64 -1.26 -13.41
N TRP A 296 7.28 0.00 -13.17
CA TRP A 296 6.63 0.86 -14.17
C TRP A 296 7.39 0.89 -15.51
N LYS A 297 8.69 1.16 -15.48
CA LYS A 297 9.52 1.29 -16.69
C LYS A 297 9.80 -0.04 -17.40
N GLU A 298 9.62 -1.18 -16.72
CA GLU A 298 9.72 -2.51 -17.34
C GLU A 298 8.54 -2.77 -18.29
N PHE A 299 7.34 -2.35 -17.91
CA PHE A 299 6.11 -2.58 -18.68
C PHE A 299 5.70 -1.39 -19.56
N LEU A 300 6.02 -0.17 -19.15
CA LEU A 300 5.65 1.07 -19.83
C LEU A 300 6.88 1.95 -20.07
N PRO A 301 7.87 1.48 -20.88
CA PRO A 301 9.16 2.17 -21.05
C PRO A 301 9.00 3.59 -21.60
N ASP A 302 8.06 3.77 -22.54
CA ASP A 302 7.82 5.04 -23.24
C ASP A 302 6.93 6.02 -22.45
N LYS A 303 6.39 5.62 -21.30
CA LYS A 303 5.53 6.47 -20.47
C LYS A 303 6.27 6.86 -19.20
N ASP A 304 6.33 8.15 -18.90
CA ASP A 304 6.81 8.62 -17.60
C ASP A 304 5.70 8.54 -16.56
N LEU A 305 6.07 8.18 -15.34
CA LEU A 305 5.14 8.16 -14.21
C LEU A 305 4.91 9.62 -13.75
N LYS A 306 3.83 10.22 -14.22
CA LYS A 306 3.48 11.63 -14.00
C LYS A 306 2.80 11.86 -12.65
N GLU A 307 2.12 10.85 -12.11
CA GLU A 307 1.45 10.90 -10.80
C GLU A 307 1.81 9.68 -9.95
N VAL A 308 1.79 9.85 -8.63
CA VAL A 308 2.06 8.76 -7.68
C VAL A 308 0.85 7.82 -7.63
N PRO A 309 1.00 6.53 -8.02
CA PRO A 309 -0.09 5.57 -7.96
C PRO A 309 -0.29 5.12 -6.51
N TYR A 310 -1.54 4.88 -6.11
CA TYR A 310 -1.84 4.41 -4.77
C TYR A 310 -3.13 3.61 -4.76
N PHE A 311 -3.24 2.72 -3.79
CA PHE A 311 -4.28 1.70 -3.72
C PHE A 311 -4.96 1.74 -2.36
N LYS A 312 -6.26 1.43 -2.35
CA LYS A 312 -7.04 1.20 -1.13
C LYS A 312 -7.42 -0.27 -1.05
N GLY A 313 -7.54 -0.78 0.17
CA GLY A 313 -7.82 -2.19 0.39
C GLY A 313 -8.94 -2.45 1.39
N ARG A 314 -9.44 -3.69 1.38
CA ARG A 314 -10.29 -4.24 2.43
C ARG A 314 -10.07 -5.74 2.56
N ALA A 315 -10.20 -6.26 3.78
CA ALA A 315 -10.26 -7.70 4.04
C ALA A 315 -11.73 -8.14 4.22
N VAL A 316 -12.04 -9.35 3.76
CA VAL A 316 -13.33 -10.04 3.94
C VAL A 316 -13.05 -11.46 4.39
N CYS A 317 -13.76 -11.94 5.40
CA CYS A 317 -13.67 -13.33 5.84
C CYS A 317 -14.68 -14.20 5.08
N CYS A 318 -14.21 -15.33 4.59
CA CYS A 318 -15.00 -16.35 3.92
C CYS A 318 -14.91 -17.65 4.73
N PRO A 319 -15.98 -18.07 5.44
CA PRO A 319 -15.93 -19.23 6.32
C PRO A 319 -15.71 -20.58 5.62
N LYS A 320 -15.81 -20.64 4.30
CA LYS A 320 -15.70 -21.88 3.51
C LYS A 320 -15.06 -21.60 2.16
N ALA A 321 -14.30 -22.56 1.64
CA ALA A 321 -13.72 -22.52 0.30
C ALA A 321 -14.77 -22.22 -0.79
N LYS A 322 -15.97 -22.81 -0.69
CA LYS A 322 -17.10 -22.51 -1.59
C LYS A 322 -17.44 -21.01 -1.65
N ILE A 323 -17.43 -20.31 -0.51
CA ILE A 323 -17.75 -18.87 -0.47
C ILE A 323 -16.65 -18.06 -1.16
N VAL A 324 -15.38 -18.50 -1.05
CA VAL A 324 -14.27 -17.91 -1.82
C VAL A 324 -14.48 -18.14 -3.32
N ARG A 325 -14.85 -19.34 -3.74
CA ARG A 325 -15.16 -19.66 -5.16
C ARG A 325 -16.31 -18.80 -5.68
N ASP A 326 -17.41 -18.68 -4.94
CA ASP A 326 -18.56 -17.84 -5.31
C ASP A 326 -18.15 -16.35 -5.43
N TYR A 327 -17.30 -15.87 -4.51
CA TYR A 327 -16.74 -14.52 -4.57
C TYR A 327 -15.91 -14.29 -5.84
N LEU A 328 -14.98 -15.20 -6.14
CA LEU A 328 -14.09 -15.10 -7.31
C LEU A 328 -14.87 -15.21 -8.62
N ALA A 329 -15.85 -16.11 -8.69
CA ALA A 329 -16.77 -16.23 -9.82
C ALA A 329 -17.53 -14.92 -10.07
N CYS A 330 -18.00 -14.26 -9.01
CA CYS A 330 -18.63 -12.94 -9.11
C CYS A 330 -17.65 -11.87 -9.65
N ARG A 331 -16.38 -11.89 -9.22
CA ARG A 331 -15.35 -10.96 -9.78
C ARG A 331 -15.08 -11.23 -11.26
N GLN A 332 -15.04 -12.48 -11.69
CA GLN A 332 -14.82 -12.83 -13.10
C GLN A 332 -16.05 -12.53 -13.98
N PHE A 333 -17.25 -12.72 -13.46
CA PHE A 333 -18.47 -12.28 -14.13
C PHE A 333 -18.48 -10.76 -14.34
N ASP A 334 -18.16 -9.98 -13.30
CA ASP A 334 -18.03 -8.52 -13.41
C ASP A 334 -16.98 -8.10 -14.46
N CYS A 335 -15.86 -8.85 -14.56
CA CYS A 335 -14.84 -8.63 -15.60
C CYS A 335 -15.44 -8.75 -17.00
N HIS A 336 -16.15 -9.83 -17.28
CA HIS A 336 -16.75 -10.07 -18.58
C HIS A 336 -17.74 -8.96 -18.96
N VAL A 337 -18.66 -8.63 -18.05
CA VAL A 337 -19.69 -7.60 -18.28
C VAL A 337 -19.07 -6.23 -18.52
N ASN A 338 -18.11 -5.84 -17.69
CA ASN A 338 -17.44 -4.53 -17.80
C ASN A 338 -16.58 -4.44 -19.07
N ASN A 339 -15.84 -5.49 -19.42
CA ASN A 339 -15.02 -5.50 -20.61
C ASN A 339 -15.85 -5.41 -21.89
N GLN A 340 -16.97 -6.16 -21.97
CA GLN A 340 -17.88 -6.09 -23.12
C GLN A 340 -18.48 -4.68 -23.26
N TYR A 341 -18.99 -4.11 -22.16
CA TYR A 341 -19.51 -2.74 -22.15
C TYR A 341 -18.45 -1.73 -22.57
N ASN A 342 -17.26 -1.76 -21.96
CA ASN A 342 -16.17 -0.83 -22.23
C ASN A 342 -15.68 -0.94 -23.68
N THR A 343 -15.63 -2.15 -24.23
CA THR A 343 -15.25 -2.35 -25.63
C THR A 343 -16.23 -1.64 -26.56
N CYS A 344 -17.55 -1.84 -26.39
CA CYS A 344 -18.54 -1.11 -27.19
C CYS A 344 -18.42 0.40 -26.97
N PHE A 345 -18.31 0.83 -25.71
CA PHE A 345 -18.28 2.24 -25.32
C PHE A 345 -17.12 2.98 -26.01
N TRP A 346 -15.92 2.41 -25.96
CA TRP A 346 -14.75 3.01 -26.59
C TRP A 346 -14.75 2.91 -28.11
N MET A 347 -15.33 1.88 -28.70
CA MET A 347 -15.51 1.83 -30.16
C MET A 347 -16.48 2.90 -30.65
N LEU A 348 -17.57 3.12 -29.91
CA LEU A 348 -18.51 4.21 -30.17
C LEU A 348 -17.79 5.57 -30.11
N ILE A 349 -16.98 5.81 -29.08
CA ILE A 349 -16.19 7.05 -28.98
C ILE A 349 -15.19 7.19 -30.15
N LYS A 350 -14.46 6.11 -30.48
CA LYS A 350 -13.52 6.10 -31.62
C LYS A 350 -14.21 6.35 -32.97
N SER A 351 -15.50 6.01 -33.09
CA SER A 351 -16.32 6.32 -34.27
C SER A 351 -16.81 7.77 -34.34
N GLY A 352 -16.45 8.62 -33.37
CA GLY A 352 -16.78 10.04 -33.32
C GLY A 352 -17.94 10.42 -32.41
N LYS A 353 -18.50 9.47 -31.64
CA LYS A 353 -19.52 9.78 -30.63
C LYS A 353 -18.91 10.41 -29.39
N THR A 354 -19.69 11.28 -28.74
CA THR A 354 -19.38 11.77 -27.40
C THR A 354 -19.62 10.68 -26.34
N GLU A 355 -19.06 10.85 -25.15
CA GLU A 355 -19.28 9.93 -24.02
C GLU A 355 -20.78 9.78 -23.68
N THR A 356 -21.52 10.89 -23.69
CA THR A 356 -22.97 10.89 -23.42
C THR A 356 -23.74 10.10 -24.49
N GLU A 357 -23.40 10.29 -25.76
CA GLU A 357 -24.04 9.53 -26.85
C GLU A 357 -23.71 8.04 -26.77
N ALA A 358 -22.46 7.69 -26.45
CA ALA A 358 -22.07 6.29 -26.28
C ALA A 358 -22.79 5.64 -25.09
N GLN A 359 -22.92 6.35 -23.96
CA GLN A 359 -23.71 5.89 -22.80
C GLN A 359 -25.18 5.65 -23.16
N LEU A 360 -25.79 6.59 -23.90
CA LEU A 360 -27.18 6.46 -24.35
C LEU A 360 -27.37 5.30 -25.33
N CYS A 361 -26.42 5.08 -26.25
CA CYS A 361 -26.46 3.94 -27.18
C CYS A 361 -26.37 2.58 -26.47
N LEU A 362 -25.67 2.51 -25.34
CA LEU A 362 -25.48 1.26 -24.58
C LEU A 362 -26.48 1.08 -23.45
N LYS A 363 -27.30 2.09 -23.17
CA LYS A 363 -28.29 2.03 -22.11
C LYS A 363 -29.28 0.89 -22.37
N ASP A 364 -29.53 0.08 -21.34
CA ASP A 364 -30.47 -1.05 -21.34
C ASP A 364 -30.17 -2.17 -22.36
N THR A 365 -29.01 -2.11 -23.04
CA THR A 365 -28.60 -3.15 -23.99
C THR A 365 -28.25 -4.47 -23.30
N GLN A 366 -28.62 -5.57 -23.93
CA GLN A 366 -28.29 -6.94 -23.51
C GLN A 366 -26.91 -7.37 -24.03
N GLU A 367 -26.41 -8.52 -23.56
CA GLU A 367 -25.13 -9.08 -23.99
C GLU A 367 -25.08 -9.35 -25.50
N LYS A 368 -26.13 -9.97 -26.05
CA LYS A 368 -26.23 -10.30 -27.48
C LYS A 368 -26.20 -9.06 -28.36
N GLU A 369 -26.93 -8.01 -27.96
CA GLU A 369 -26.98 -6.73 -28.69
C GLU A 369 -25.60 -6.04 -28.72
N LYS A 370 -24.84 -6.12 -27.63
CA LYS A 370 -23.45 -5.61 -27.58
C LYS A 370 -22.53 -6.40 -28.52
N ASN A 371 -22.64 -7.73 -28.54
CA ASN A 371 -21.86 -8.56 -29.46
C ASN A 371 -22.21 -8.30 -30.93
N GLU A 372 -23.50 -8.17 -31.24
CA GLU A 372 -23.98 -7.80 -32.58
C GLU A 372 -23.47 -6.42 -33.00
N MET A 373 -23.49 -5.43 -32.09
CA MET A 373 -22.94 -4.10 -32.33
C MET A 373 -21.44 -4.16 -32.63
N LEU A 374 -20.65 -4.87 -31.82
CA LEU A 374 -19.21 -5.04 -32.02
C LEU A 374 -18.91 -5.66 -33.39
N PHE A 375 -19.65 -6.70 -33.75
CA PHE A 375 -19.42 -7.42 -35.00
C PHE A 375 -19.86 -6.61 -36.21
N GLN A 376 -21.09 -6.10 -36.22
CA GLN A 376 -21.67 -5.44 -37.40
C GLN A 376 -21.11 -4.04 -37.65
N GLN A 377 -20.88 -3.24 -36.60
CA GLN A 377 -20.43 -1.86 -36.75
C GLN A 377 -18.92 -1.71 -36.78
N PHE A 378 -18.21 -2.57 -36.04
CA PHE A 378 -16.76 -2.43 -35.84
C PHE A 378 -15.95 -3.62 -36.35
N GLY A 379 -16.59 -4.68 -36.84
CA GLY A 379 -15.90 -5.90 -37.31
C GLY A 379 -15.19 -6.67 -36.20
N ILE A 380 -15.54 -6.42 -34.93
CA ILE A 380 -14.89 -7.02 -33.76
C ILE A 380 -15.69 -8.25 -33.33
N ASN A 381 -15.05 -9.42 -33.37
CA ASN A 381 -15.56 -10.61 -32.72
C ASN A 381 -15.07 -10.62 -31.25
N TYR A 382 -15.98 -10.36 -30.31
CA TYR A 382 -15.67 -10.30 -28.88
C TYR A 382 -15.01 -11.60 -28.37
N ASP A 383 -15.46 -12.76 -28.84
CA ASP A 383 -14.93 -14.06 -28.42
C ASP A 383 -13.48 -14.28 -28.87
N LYS A 384 -13.00 -13.52 -29.85
CA LYS A 384 -11.62 -13.56 -30.31
C LYS A 384 -10.70 -12.53 -29.64
N LEU A 385 -11.24 -11.69 -28.73
CA LEU A 385 -10.39 -10.81 -27.93
C LEU A 385 -9.48 -11.63 -26.99
N PRO A 386 -8.29 -11.11 -26.63
CA PRO A 386 -7.40 -11.76 -25.68
C PRO A 386 -8.12 -12.20 -24.39
N GLU A 387 -7.84 -13.42 -23.93
CA GLU A 387 -8.48 -13.99 -22.74
C GLU A 387 -8.26 -13.13 -21.49
N MET A 388 -7.09 -12.50 -21.35
CA MET A 388 -6.79 -11.57 -20.24
C MET A 388 -7.84 -10.46 -20.09
N PHE A 389 -8.40 -9.96 -21.19
CA PHE A 389 -9.42 -8.90 -21.15
C PHE A 389 -10.81 -9.44 -20.84
N LYS A 390 -11.12 -10.65 -21.31
CA LYS A 390 -12.44 -11.27 -21.12
C LYS A 390 -12.59 -11.93 -19.74
N LYS A 391 -11.50 -12.51 -19.23
CA LYS A 391 -11.48 -13.39 -18.04
C LYS A 391 -10.64 -12.86 -16.89
N GLY A 392 -9.91 -11.76 -17.07
CA GLY A 392 -8.98 -11.27 -16.08
C GLY A 392 -7.73 -12.15 -15.96
N SER A 393 -7.06 -12.07 -14.81
CA SER A 393 -5.80 -12.78 -14.55
C SER A 393 -5.85 -13.51 -13.22
N CYS A 394 -5.56 -14.81 -13.26
CA CYS A 394 -5.39 -15.67 -12.09
C CYS A 394 -3.90 -15.80 -11.79
N VAL A 395 -3.50 -15.60 -10.54
CA VAL A 395 -2.11 -15.77 -10.09
C VAL A 395 -2.08 -16.79 -8.97
N PHE A 396 -1.33 -17.86 -9.13
CA PHE A 396 -1.30 -18.97 -8.17
C PHE A 396 0.02 -19.73 -8.22
N ARG A 397 0.31 -20.52 -7.18
CA ARG A 397 1.45 -21.45 -7.22
C ARG A 397 1.05 -22.70 -7.96
N ASN A 398 1.65 -22.93 -9.12
CA ASN A 398 1.48 -24.16 -9.88
C ASN A 398 2.49 -25.20 -9.40
N LYS A 399 2.03 -26.41 -9.09
CA LYS A 399 2.91 -27.52 -8.73
C LYS A 399 3.44 -28.18 -10.00
N VAL A 400 4.75 -28.11 -10.20
CA VAL A 400 5.44 -28.71 -11.34
C VAL A 400 6.21 -29.93 -10.85
N GLU A 401 6.05 -31.06 -11.56
CA GLU A 401 6.87 -32.26 -11.37
C GLU A 401 7.83 -32.40 -12.55
N GLU A 402 9.14 -32.38 -12.27
CA GLU A 402 10.18 -32.64 -13.27
C GLU A 402 10.95 -33.92 -12.94
N ILE A 403 11.30 -34.69 -13.97
CA ILE A 403 12.18 -35.85 -13.84
C ILE A 403 13.62 -35.35 -13.87
N VAL A 404 14.29 -35.35 -12.72
CA VAL A 404 15.66 -34.82 -12.58
C VAL A 404 16.73 -35.87 -12.86
N LYS A 405 16.45 -37.15 -12.62
CA LYS A 405 17.37 -38.26 -12.91
C LYS A 405 16.65 -39.61 -12.92
N LEU A 406 17.33 -40.65 -13.38
CA LEU A 406 16.92 -42.03 -13.14
C LEU A 406 17.65 -42.57 -11.89
N ASP A 407 16.97 -43.39 -11.10
CA ASP A 407 17.60 -44.14 -10.02
C ASP A 407 18.42 -45.34 -10.56
N GLU A 408 19.12 -46.05 -9.68
CA GLU A 408 19.94 -47.22 -10.05
C GLU A 408 19.13 -48.36 -10.69
N GLY A 409 17.80 -48.37 -10.52
CA GLY A 409 16.86 -49.30 -11.13
C GLY A 409 16.23 -48.81 -12.43
N GLY A 410 16.59 -47.62 -12.91
CA GLY A 410 16.02 -47.01 -14.12
C GLY A 410 14.66 -46.32 -13.89
N ASN A 411 14.20 -46.14 -12.64
CA ASN A 411 12.97 -45.42 -12.36
C ASN A 411 13.21 -43.90 -12.35
N PRO A 412 12.26 -43.10 -12.86
CA PRO A 412 12.36 -41.64 -12.83
C PRO A 412 12.25 -41.11 -11.40
N VAL A 413 13.30 -40.41 -10.96
CA VAL A 413 13.30 -39.59 -9.75
C VAL A 413 12.68 -38.25 -10.10
N LYS A 414 11.51 -38.00 -9.53
CA LYS A 414 10.77 -36.74 -9.70
C LYS A 414 11.13 -35.75 -8.61
N MET A 415 11.31 -34.49 -8.99
CA MET A 415 11.36 -33.35 -8.09
C MET A 415 10.10 -32.53 -8.28
N SER A 416 9.40 -32.22 -7.19
CA SER A 416 8.26 -31.32 -7.19
C SER A 416 8.67 -29.97 -6.63
N TYR A 417 8.28 -28.90 -7.31
CA TYR A 417 8.45 -27.53 -6.84
C TYR A 417 7.29 -26.66 -7.31
N GLU A 418 7.13 -25.50 -6.66
CA GLU A 418 6.06 -24.56 -6.96
C GLU A 418 6.59 -23.35 -7.73
N ILE A 419 5.89 -22.96 -8.78
CA ILE A 419 6.16 -21.74 -9.54
C ILE A 419 4.95 -20.81 -9.52
N VAL A 420 5.17 -19.52 -9.33
CA VAL A 420 4.10 -18.53 -9.47
C VAL A 420 3.73 -18.42 -10.95
N THR A 421 2.49 -18.73 -11.27
CA THR A 421 1.96 -18.76 -12.63
C THR A 421 0.85 -17.71 -12.76
N VAL A 422 0.84 -17.02 -13.90
CA VAL A 422 -0.25 -16.14 -14.32
C VAL A 422 -1.01 -16.84 -15.44
N ASP A 423 -2.33 -16.96 -15.30
CA ASP A 423 -3.19 -17.59 -16.31
C ASP A 423 -4.49 -16.79 -16.54
N HIS A 424 -5.12 -17.00 -17.70
CA HIS A 424 -6.31 -16.29 -18.16
C HIS A 424 -7.45 -17.27 -18.49
N VAL A 425 -7.87 -18.02 -17.47
CA VAL A 425 -8.82 -19.14 -17.59
C VAL A 425 -10.13 -18.85 -16.87
N ASP A 426 -11.16 -19.63 -17.21
CA ASP A 426 -12.45 -19.58 -16.53
C ASP A 426 -12.31 -20.24 -15.15
N ILE A 427 -12.63 -19.47 -14.10
CA ILE A 427 -12.66 -19.90 -12.70
C ILE A 427 -14.08 -19.92 -12.13
N ILE A 428 -15.10 -19.64 -12.97
CA ILE A 428 -16.51 -19.80 -12.63
C ILE A 428 -16.88 -21.28 -12.64
N GLY A 429 -16.48 -22.01 -13.69
CA GLY A 429 -16.69 -23.44 -13.82
C GLY A 429 -15.80 -24.28 -12.90
N PRO A 430 -16.11 -25.57 -12.73
CA PRO A 430 -15.37 -26.45 -11.81
C PRO A 430 -13.99 -26.83 -12.35
N ARG A 431 -13.79 -26.82 -13.68
CA ARG A 431 -12.59 -27.37 -14.34
C ARG A 431 -11.27 -26.86 -13.76
N PHE A 432 -11.12 -25.55 -13.58
CA PHE A 432 -9.91 -24.98 -13.00
C PHE A 432 -9.65 -25.49 -11.58
N TRP A 433 -10.70 -25.55 -10.75
CA TRP A 433 -10.60 -26.02 -9.38
C TRP A 433 -10.33 -27.52 -9.28
N ASP A 434 -10.87 -28.31 -10.22
CA ASP A 434 -10.63 -29.75 -10.32
C ASP A 434 -9.20 -30.06 -10.79
N GLU A 435 -8.64 -29.24 -11.69
CA GLU A 435 -7.25 -29.33 -12.15
C GLU A 435 -6.25 -28.85 -11.07
N HIS A 436 -6.69 -27.97 -10.17
CA HIS A 436 -5.87 -27.38 -9.10
C HIS A 436 -6.49 -27.52 -7.68
N PRO A 437 -6.74 -28.75 -7.20
CA PRO A 437 -7.47 -28.98 -5.94
C PRO A 437 -6.71 -28.53 -4.69
N TYR A 438 -5.40 -28.28 -4.81
CA TYR A 438 -4.54 -27.86 -3.72
C TYR A 438 -4.60 -26.34 -3.43
N ILE A 439 -5.27 -25.54 -4.27
CA ILE A 439 -5.36 -24.08 -4.06
C ILE A 439 -6.34 -23.76 -2.94
N LEU A 440 -7.54 -24.35 -3.01
CA LEU A 440 -8.58 -24.25 -2.00
C LEU A 440 -8.87 -25.67 -1.54
N HIS A 441 -8.16 -26.13 -0.51
CA HIS A 441 -8.43 -27.41 0.12
C HIS A 441 -9.89 -27.42 0.60
N GLU A 442 -10.66 -28.42 0.17
CA GLU A 442 -11.97 -28.74 0.73
C GLU A 442 -11.77 -29.98 1.60
N ASP A 443 -12.01 -29.85 2.91
CA ASP A 443 -12.09 -30.99 3.84
C ASP A 443 -13.21 -31.97 3.46
#